data_AF-A0A924K178-F1
#
_entry.id   AF-A0A924K178-F1
#
_cell.length_a   1.000
_cell.length_b   1.000
_cell.length_c   1.000
_cell.angle_alpha   90.00
_cell.angle_beta   90.00
_cell.angle_gamma   90.00
#
_symmetry.space_group_name_H-M   'P 1'
#
loop_
_entity.id
_entity.type
_entity.pdbx_description
1 polymer ?
#
loop_
_entity_poly.entity_id
_entity_poly.type
_entity_poly.pdbx_seq_one_letter_code
_entity_poly.pdbx_strand_id
1 'polypeptide(L)'
;MAALLLALLFKNWPKDGQRLAITALMAAMAFGFGTVGWRAVHFAANAMSPALEGVDIQITGRVLAMPQRSDEAVRFRLAVESAQFGGQSVLLPDQLLLGWYSGFGGGFGGRSPPANDNIADTDEAALALQRQPQNLRPGERWQMTVRLKAPHGNSNPFGFDYELWLWEQGIQATGYVRAGVHDKPPARLSSSWQHPVEQARQLVREAIYKQVADRHLAGVLAALVVGDQGAIERADWDVFRTTGVAHLMSISGLHITMFAWLASMLLGALWRRSASLFPRLCLAVPASTAGAVGGLA
;
A
#
# COMPACT_ATOMS: atom_id res chain seq x y z
N MET A 1 -23.48 -3.96 24.57
CA MET A 1 -23.37 -5.40 24.94
C MET A 1 -22.08 -5.73 25.69
N ALA A 2 -20.90 -5.24 25.26
CA ALA A 2 -19.62 -5.50 25.93
C ALA A 2 -19.55 -5.01 27.41
N ALA A 3 -20.11 -3.84 27.72
CA ALA A 3 -20.11 -3.29 29.08
C ALA A 3 -20.92 -4.14 30.09
N LEU A 4 -21.99 -4.80 29.65
CA LEU A 4 -22.85 -5.67 30.48
C LEU A 4 -22.17 -7.00 30.79
N LEU A 5 -21.40 -7.55 29.86
CA LEU A 5 -20.60 -8.78 30.05
C LEU A 5 -19.42 -8.55 31.01
N LEU A 6 -18.75 -7.39 30.90
CA LEU A 6 -17.71 -6.97 31.85
C LEU A 6 -18.27 -6.80 33.27
N ALA A 7 -19.44 -6.17 33.42
CA ALA A 7 -20.09 -5.98 34.72
C ALA A 7 -20.48 -7.30 35.41
N LEU A 8 -20.87 -8.33 34.64
CA LEU A 8 -21.18 -9.66 35.16
C LEU A 8 -19.93 -10.44 35.57
N LEU A 9 -18.82 -10.28 34.84
CA LEU A 9 -17.51 -10.89 35.20
C LEU A 9 -16.94 -10.32 36.51
N PHE A 10 -17.18 -9.04 36.79
CA PHE A 10 -16.68 -8.41 38.02
C PHE A 10 -17.53 -8.69 39.27
N LYS A 11 -18.79 -9.09 39.13
CA LYS A 11 -19.75 -9.23 40.24
C LYS A 11 -19.32 -10.22 41.34
N ASN A 12 -18.54 -11.25 41.00
CA ASN A 12 -18.12 -12.31 41.93
C ASN A 12 -16.67 -12.18 42.45
N TRP A 13 -15.95 -11.13 42.07
CA TRP A 13 -14.56 -10.93 42.49
C TRP A 13 -14.50 -10.25 43.87
N PRO A 14 -13.63 -10.66 44.81
CA PRO A 14 -13.35 -9.88 46.01
C PRO A 14 -13.02 -8.43 45.67
N LYS A 15 -13.46 -7.47 46.50
CA LYS A 15 -13.37 -6.02 46.22
C LYS A 15 -11.95 -5.56 45.86
N ASP A 16 -10.92 -6.20 46.41
CA ASP A 16 -9.52 -5.93 46.09
C ASP A 16 -9.14 -6.38 44.67
N GLY A 17 -9.67 -7.52 44.21
CA GLY A 17 -9.49 -7.98 42.84
C GLY A 17 -10.29 -7.18 41.80
N GLN A 18 -11.46 -6.63 42.16
CA GLN A 18 -12.17 -5.67 41.31
C GLN A 18 -11.35 -4.39 41.11
N ARG A 19 -10.74 -3.86 42.17
CA ARG A 19 -9.87 -2.65 42.10
C ARG A 19 -8.65 -2.91 41.24
N LEU A 20 -7.98 -4.06 41.42
CA LEU A 20 -6.83 -4.45 40.59
C LEU A 20 -7.22 -4.62 39.12
N ALA A 21 -8.37 -5.21 38.82
CA ALA A 21 -8.79 -5.38 37.43
C ALA A 21 -9.23 -4.08 36.75
N ILE A 22 -9.92 -3.19 37.47
CA ILE A 22 -10.27 -1.86 36.95
C ILE A 22 -9.01 -1.03 36.71
N THR A 23 -8.04 -1.05 37.63
CA THR A 23 -6.77 -0.33 37.45
C THR A 23 -5.96 -0.92 36.28
N ALA A 24 -5.92 -2.23 36.12
CA ALA A 24 -5.28 -2.88 34.97
C ALA A 24 -5.97 -2.51 33.65
N LEU A 25 -7.31 -2.49 33.61
CA LEU A 25 -8.06 -2.08 32.42
C LEU A 25 -7.78 -0.61 32.07
N MET A 26 -7.80 0.28 33.05
CA MET A 26 -7.48 1.71 32.85
C MET A 26 -6.04 1.91 32.37
N ALA A 27 -5.08 1.18 32.94
CA ALA A 27 -3.69 1.21 32.48
C ALA A 27 -3.56 0.70 31.03
N ALA A 28 -4.25 -0.39 30.68
CA ALA A 28 -4.27 -0.91 29.32
C ALA A 28 -4.91 0.07 28.32
N MET A 29 -6.02 0.72 28.70
CA MET A 29 -6.65 1.76 27.89
C MET A 29 -5.74 2.98 27.71
N ALA A 30 -5.07 3.45 28.78
CA ALA A 30 -4.13 4.56 28.72
C ALA A 30 -2.91 4.23 27.87
N PHE A 31 -2.37 3.01 27.99
CA PHE A 31 -1.27 2.53 27.16
C PHE A 31 -1.69 2.41 25.69
N GLY A 32 -2.88 1.86 25.41
CA GLY A 32 -3.44 1.81 24.06
C GLY A 32 -3.62 3.20 23.47
N PHE A 33 -4.21 4.14 24.22
CA PHE A 33 -4.38 5.52 23.77
C PHE A 33 -3.03 6.21 23.53
N GLY A 34 -2.06 6.05 24.45
CA GLY A 34 -0.74 6.64 24.34
C GLY A 34 0.07 6.12 23.16
N THR A 35 0.02 4.81 22.89
CA THR A 35 0.72 4.18 21.76
C THR A 35 0.09 4.57 20.41
N VAL A 36 -1.24 4.61 20.33
CA VAL A 36 -1.95 5.10 19.13
C VAL A 36 -1.66 6.58 18.89
N GLY A 37 -1.73 7.41 19.93
CA GLY A 37 -1.41 8.84 19.84
C GLY A 37 0.04 9.09 19.43
N TRP A 38 0.99 8.38 20.04
CA TRP A 38 2.41 8.47 19.66
C TRP A 38 2.65 8.08 18.20
N ARG A 39 2.06 6.96 17.74
CA ARG A 39 2.16 6.53 16.33
C ARG A 39 1.53 7.55 15.38
N ALA A 40 0.39 8.12 15.73
CA ALA A 40 -0.28 9.13 14.92
C ALA A 40 0.55 10.42 14.80
N VAL A 41 1.13 10.90 15.91
CA VAL A 41 2.02 12.07 15.91
C VAL A 41 3.31 11.79 15.13
N HIS A 42 3.92 10.62 15.32
CA HIS A 42 5.10 10.22 14.55
C HIS A 42 4.81 10.15 13.05
N PHE A 43 3.66 9.58 12.66
CA PHE A 43 3.24 9.58 11.27
C PHE A 43 3.06 11.01 10.77
N ALA A 44 2.30 11.86 11.45
CA ALA A 44 2.08 13.25 11.04
C ALA A 44 3.38 14.07 10.93
N ALA A 45 4.40 13.78 11.74
CA ALA A 45 5.69 14.46 11.69
C ALA A 45 6.48 14.20 10.39
N ASN A 46 6.21 13.08 9.71
CA ASN A 46 6.85 12.72 8.44
C ASN A 46 6.10 13.26 7.21
N ALA A 47 5.04 14.05 7.41
CA ALA A 47 4.27 14.63 6.33
C ALA A 47 5.13 15.53 5.43
N MET A 48 4.79 15.56 4.13
CA MET A 48 5.46 16.39 3.15
C MET A 48 5.33 17.88 3.51
N SER A 49 6.44 18.63 3.43
CA SER A 49 6.39 20.08 3.60
C SER A 49 5.48 20.73 2.54
N PRO A 50 4.56 21.63 2.92
CA PRO A 50 3.71 22.33 1.95
C PRO A 50 4.48 23.12 0.89
N ALA A 51 5.72 23.54 1.19
CA ALA A 51 6.59 24.23 0.23
C ALA A 51 7.06 23.35 -0.94
N LEU A 52 6.99 22.03 -0.77
CA LEU A 52 7.36 21.04 -1.79
C LEU A 52 6.16 20.58 -2.64
N GLU A 53 4.95 21.03 -2.29
CA GLU A 53 3.75 20.67 -3.02
C GLU A 53 3.70 21.34 -4.40
N GLY A 54 3.41 20.54 -5.43
CA GLY A 54 3.27 21.03 -6.78
C GLY A 54 4.60 21.50 -7.40
N VAL A 55 5.74 21.08 -6.85
CA VAL A 55 7.07 21.36 -7.39
C VAL A 55 7.69 20.08 -7.94
N ASP A 56 8.55 20.21 -8.96
CA ASP A 56 9.26 19.07 -9.55
C ASP A 56 10.47 18.70 -8.70
N ILE A 57 10.48 17.47 -8.19
CA ILE A 57 11.49 16.95 -7.27
C ILE A 57 12.13 15.71 -7.89
N GLN A 58 13.45 15.63 -7.89
CA GLN A 58 14.15 14.42 -8.29
C GLN A 58 14.20 13.46 -7.11
N ILE A 59 13.65 12.27 -7.29
CA ILE A 59 13.65 11.24 -6.26
C ILE A 59 14.41 10.00 -6.74
N THR A 60 15.04 9.33 -5.78
CA THR A 60 15.54 7.97 -5.94
C THR A 60 14.82 7.09 -4.94
N GLY A 61 14.25 5.99 -5.43
CA GLY A 61 13.46 5.11 -4.59
C GLY A 61 13.27 3.73 -5.19
N ARG A 62 12.55 2.89 -4.47
CA ARG A 62 12.30 1.48 -4.84
C ARG A 62 10.82 1.18 -4.96
N VAL A 63 10.46 0.41 -5.99
CA VAL A 63 9.07 -0.05 -6.17
C VAL A 63 8.76 -1.11 -5.10
N LEU A 64 7.74 -0.87 -4.28
CA LEU A 64 7.42 -1.72 -3.12
C LEU A 64 6.50 -2.90 -3.44
N ALA A 65 5.51 -2.68 -4.30
CA ALA A 65 4.43 -3.62 -4.57
C ALA A 65 4.16 -3.70 -6.07
N MET A 66 3.47 -4.76 -6.48
CA MET A 66 3.08 -4.97 -7.88
C MET A 66 2.35 -3.74 -8.46
N PRO A 67 2.89 -3.10 -9.51
CA PRO A 67 2.26 -1.94 -10.13
C PRO A 67 0.87 -2.28 -10.68
N GLN A 68 -0.07 -1.37 -10.45
CA GLN A 68 -1.44 -1.41 -10.98
C GLN A 68 -1.48 -0.68 -12.31
N ARG A 69 -1.98 -1.34 -13.35
CA ARG A 69 -2.04 -0.76 -14.70
C ARG A 69 -3.49 -0.48 -15.08
N SER A 70 -3.76 0.75 -15.47
CA SER A 70 -4.94 1.12 -16.24
C SER A 70 -4.53 1.45 -17.67
N ASP A 71 -5.51 1.73 -18.53
CA ASP A 71 -5.28 2.07 -19.93
C ASP A 71 -4.50 3.39 -20.09
N GLU A 72 -4.60 4.29 -19.11
CA GLU A 72 -4.02 5.64 -19.16
C GLU A 72 -2.76 5.79 -18.29
N ALA A 73 -2.57 4.93 -17.29
CA ALA A 73 -1.50 5.11 -16.31
C ALA A 73 -1.07 3.81 -15.61
N VAL A 74 0.19 3.81 -15.18
CA VAL A 74 0.71 2.83 -14.23
C VAL A 74 0.82 3.48 -12.86
N ARG A 75 0.07 2.96 -11.88
CA ARG A 75 0.15 3.39 -10.48
C ARG A 75 0.99 2.42 -9.68
N PHE A 76 1.91 2.95 -8.87
CA PHE A 76 2.80 2.13 -8.08
C PHE A 76 3.18 2.82 -6.77
N ARG A 77 3.52 2.01 -5.77
CA ARG A 77 4.05 2.49 -4.49
C ARG A 77 5.57 2.52 -4.56
N LEU A 78 6.15 3.65 -4.19
CA LEU A 78 7.59 3.85 -4.17
C LEU A 78 8.05 4.16 -2.74
N ALA A 79 9.02 3.40 -2.24
CA ALA A 79 9.77 3.76 -1.04
C ALA A 79 10.85 4.78 -1.41
N VAL A 80 10.85 5.95 -0.76
CA VAL A 80 11.83 6.99 -1.00
C VAL A 80 13.13 6.64 -0.29
N GLU A 81 14.25 6.65 -1.01
CA GLU A 81 15.59 6.49 -0.43
C GLU A 81 16.31 7.85 -0.35
N SER A 82 16.13 8.70 -1.35
CA SER A 82 16.63 10.08 -1.34
C SER A 82 15.80 10.98 -2.25
N ALA A 83 15.75 12.26 -1.92
CA ALA A 83 15.06 13.27 -2.70
C ALA A 83 15.88 14.55 -2.79
N GLN A 84 15.85 15.19 -3.95
CA GLN A 84 16.61 16.39 -4.26
C GLN A 84 15.72 17.43 -4.94
N PHE A 85 15.75 18.65 -4.43
CA PHE A 85 15.12 19.81 -5.02
C PHE A 85 16.17 20.91 -5.21
N GLY A 86 16.35 21.40 -6.44
CA GLY A 86 17.38 22.41 -6.75
C GLY A 86 18.82 21.97 -6.40
N GLY A 87 19.10 20.65 -6.39
CA GLY A 87 20.39 20.09 -5.98
C GLY A 87 20.60 19.96 -4.47
N GLN A 88 19.65 20.41 -3.64
CA GLN A 88 19.68 20.22 -2.19
C GLN A 88 18.85 19.00 -1.79
N SER A 89 19.33 18.25 -0.78
CA SER A 89 18.59 17.13 -0.23
C SER A 89 17.36 17.63 0.52
N VAL A 90 16.19 17.07 0.19
CA VAL A 90 14.92 17.40 0.85
C VAL A 90 14.35 16.16 1.51
N LEU A 91 13.63 16.36 2.62
CA LEU A 91 12.91 15.29 3.30
C LEU A 91 11.55 15.10 2.62
N LEU A 92 11.27 13.85 2.25
CA LEU A 92 9.98 13.40 1.77
C LEU A 92 9.51 12.23 2.63
N PRO A 93 8.20 11.94 2.64
CA PRO A 93 7.68 10.75 3.31
C PRO A 93 8.29 9.45 2.79
N ASP A 94 8.33 8.44 3.65
CA ASP A 94 8.91 7.13 3.35
C ASP A 94 8.22 6.44 2.16
N GLN A 95 6.91 6.61 2.01
CA GLN A 95 6.11 5.97 0.96
C GLN A 95 5.30 6.98 0.16
N LEU A 96 5.44 6.88 -1.16
CA LEU A 96 4.72 7.68 -2.15
C LEU A 96 3.84 6.78 -3.02
N LEU A 97 2.66 7.27 -3.38
CA LEU A 97 1.85 6.68 -4.44
C LEU A 97 1.99 7.51 -5.72
N LEU A 98 2.60 6.94 -6.74
CA LEU A 98 2.92 7.63 -7.98
C LEU A 98 2.13 7.07 -9.16
N GLY A 99 1.67 7.95 -10.04
CA GLY A 99 1.16 7.62 -11.37
C GLY A 99 2.19 7.94 -12.46
N TRP A 100 2.46 6.99 -13.34
CA TRP A 100 3.18 7.22 -14.59
C TRP A 100 2.18 7.11 -15.74
N TYR A 101 1.84 8.25 -16.32
CA TYR A 101 0.83 8.36 -17.36
C TYR A 101 1.42 8.10 -18.75
N SER A 102 0.64 7.44 -19.61
CA SER A 102 0.94 7.24 -21.03
C SER A 102 0.15 8.23 -21.88
N GLY A 103 0.62 9.49 -21.96
CA GLY A 103 0.02 10.50 -22.83
C GLY A 103 -1.30 11.11 -22.31
N PHE A 104 -1.51 12.38 -22.69
CA PHE A 104 -2.60 13.35 -22.44
C PHE A 104 -3.20 13.52 -21.03
N GLY A 105 -2.82 14.64 -20.39
CA GLY A 105 -3.72 15.73 -19.97
C GLY A 105 -5.18 15.43 -19.59
N GLY A 106 -5.43 14.66 -18.54
CA GLY A 106 -6.78 14.47 -18.01
C GLY A 106 -6.79 14.22 -16.51
N GLY A 107 -7.17 15.23 -15.73
CA GLY A 107 -7.54 15.05 -14.32
C GLY A 107 -6.49 15.48 -13.32
N PHE A 108 -6.22 16.78 -13.22
CA PHE A 108 -6.04 17.51 -11.96
C PHE A 108 -5.89 19.03 -12.27
N GLY A 109 -7.02 19.73 -12.46
CA GLY A 109 -7.15 21.18 -12.20
C GLY A 109 -6.23 22.16 -12.96
N GLY A 110 -5.73 21.83 -14.16
CA GLY A 110 -4.94 22.75 -14.97
C GLY A 110 -5.81 23.49 -15.99
N ARG A 111 -5.89 24.81 -15.89
CA ARG A 111 -6.56 25.70 -16.86
C ARG A 111 -5.94 25.53 -18.24
N SER A 112 -6.76 25.27 -19.27
CA SER A 112 -6.31 25.29 -20.67
C SER A 112 -5.75 26.68 -21.02
N PRO A 113 -4.63 26.78 -21.77
CA PRO A 113 -4.17 28.06 -22.29
C PRO A 113 -5.22 28.63 -23.26
N PRO A 114 -5.34 29.97 -23.38
CA PRO A 114 -6.28 30.57 -24.33
C PRO A 114 -5.87 30.19 -25.76
N ALA A 115 -6.85 29.74 -26.54
CA ALA A 115 -6.68 29.45 -27.96
C ALA A 115 -6.29 30.72 -28.71
N ASN A 116 -5.16 30.69 -29.42
CA ASN A 116 -4.84 31.70 -30.41
C ASN A 116 -5.09 31.12 -31.81
N ASP A 117 -5.96 31.78 -32.58
CA ASP A 117 -6.47 31.30 -33.86
C ASP A 117 -5.44 31.33 -35.03
N ASN A 118 -4.13 31.37 -34.75
CA ASN A 118 -3.07 31.50 -35.77
C ASN A 118 -1.91 30.53 -35.58
N ILE A 119 -2.17 29.31 -35.14
CA ILE A 119 -1.16 28.26 -35.04
C ILE A 119 -1.73 26.95 -35.58
N ALA A 120 -1.53 26.69 -36.87
CA ALA A 120 -1.84 25.40 -37.48
C ALA A 120 -0.66 24.40 -37.40
N ASP A 121 0.46 24.76 -36.75
CA ASP A 121 1.68 23.93 -36.66
C ASP A 121 2.24 23.78 -35.22
N THR A 122 1.48 24.08 -34.16
CA THR A 122 1.93 23.82 -32.76
C THR A 122 1.00 22.94 -31.92
N ASP A 123 -0.08 22.43 -32.50
CA ASP A 123 -0.83 21.31 -31.92
C ASP A 123 -0.02 20.00 -31.91
N GLU A 124 0.93 19.84 -32.84
CA GLU A 124 1.92 18.74 -32.81
C GLU A 124 3.04 18.92 -31.76
N ALA A 125 3.32 20.15 -31.33
CA ALA A 125 4.32 20.41 -30.27
C ALA A 125 3.72 20.26 -28.86
N ALA A 126 2.42 20.51 -28.70
CA ALA A 126 1.67 20.23 -27.47
C ALA A 126 1.48 18.71 -27.23
N LEU A 127 1.59 17.91 -28.29
CA LEU A 127 1.79 16.47 -28.29
C LEU A 127 3.23 16.05 -27.92
N ALA A 128 3.96 16.83 -27.09
CA ALA A 128 5.27 16.43 -26.55
C ALA A 128 5.12 15.24 -25.58
N LEU A 129 4.97 14.06 -26.19
CA LEU A 129 4.64 12.76 -25.62
C LEU A 129 5.43 12.50 -24.32
N GLN A 130 4.71 12.37 -23.20
CA GLN A 130 5.28 11.70 -22.03
C GLN A 130 5.80 10.33 -22.47
N ARG A 131 7.05 10.01 -22.10
CA ARG A 131 7.64 8.71 -22.39
C ARG A 131 6.74 7.63 -21.82
N GLN A 132 6.47 6.59 -22.63
CA GLN A 132 5.60 5.50 -22.23
C GLN A 132 6.07 4.88 -20.90
N PRO A 133 5.14 4.53 -20.00
CA PRO A 133 5.45 3.84 -18.77
C PRO A 133 6.25 2.58 -19.04
N GLN A 134 7.44 2.47 -18.45
CA GLN A 134 8.25 1.26 -18.56
C GLN A 134 7.64 0.13 -17.74
N ASN A 135 8.02 -1.12 -18.04
CA ASN A 135 7.60 -2.27 -17.24
C ASN A 135 8.28 -2.24 -15.86
N LEU A 136 7.67 -1.53 -14.91
CA LEU A 136 8.09 -1.48 -13.51
C LEU A 136 7.92 -2.85 -12.84
N ARG A 137 8.92 -3.25 -12.05
CA ARG A 137 8.85 -4.46 -11.21
C ARG A 137 9.14 -4.14 -9.73
N PRO A 138 8.47 -4.81 -8.78
CA PRO A 138 8.78 -4.73 -7.36
C PRO A 138 10.27 -5.03 -7.09
N GLY A 139 10.87 -4.27 -6.19
CA GLY A 139 12.29 -4.37 -5.84
C GLY A 139 13.23 -3.58 -6.74
N GLU A 140 12.78 -3.05 -7.89
CA GLU A 140 13.61 -2.20 -8.74
C GLU A 140 13.84 -0.82 -8.14
N ARG A 141 15.07 -0.33 -8.29
CA ARG A 141 15.50 1.02 -7.88
C ARG A 141 15.46 1.95 -9.07
N TRP A 142 14.77 3.08 -8.92
CA TRP A 142 14.52 4.05 -9.97
C TRP A 142 14.90 5.46 -9.52
N GLN A 143 15.46 6.23 -10.44
CA GLN A 143 15.61 7.67 -10.33
C GLN A 143 14.63 8.34 -11.29
N MET A 144 13.78 9.22 -10.78
CA MET A 144 12.74 9.88 -11.55
C MET A 144 12.46 11.29 -11.03
N THR A 145 12.05 12.19 -11.92
CA THR A 145 11.49 13.48 -11.52
C THR A 145 9.99 13.30 -11.30
N VAL A 146 9.49 13.75 -10.17
CA VAL A 146 8.07 13.65 -9.80
C VAL A 146 7.53 15.01 -9.40
N ARG A 147 6.22 15.19 -9.58
CA ARG A 147 5.50 16.31 -9.01
C ARG A 147 4.51 15.78 -7.98
N LEU A 148 4.76 16.13 -6.72
CA LEU A 148 4.02 15.61 -5.58
C LEU A 148 2.92 16.56 -5.15
N LYS A 149 1.90 15.99 -4.52
CA LYS A 149 0.79 16.68 -3.87
C LYS A 149 0.51 16.03 -2.53
N ALA A 150 0.02 16.83 -1.59
CA ALA A 150 -0.46 16.26 -0.35
C ALA A 150 -1.69 15.36 -0.64
N PRO A 151 -1.91 14.30 0.15
CA PRO A 151 -3.10 13.46 0.05
C PRO A 151 -4.34 14.33 0.24
N HIS A 152 -5.20 14.38 -0.78
CA HIS A 152 -6.48 15.08 -0.71
C HIS A 152 -7.58 14.20 -1.29
N GLY A 153 -8.73 14.20 -0.64
CA GLY A 153 -9.93 13.48 -1.03
C GLY A 153 -11.12 14.42 -1.14
N ASN A 154 -12.15 13.99 -1.87
CA ASN A 154 -13.38 14.75 -1.92
C ASN A 154 -14.13 14.56 -0.60
N SER A 155 -14.48 15.65 0.08
CA SER A 155 -15.37 15.61 1.24
C SER A 155 -16.81 15.32 0.76
N ASN A 156 -17.15 14.04 0.68
CA ASN A 156 -18.47 13.58 0.28
C ASN A 156 -19.12 12.78 1.42
N PRO A 157 -20.23 13.26 2.02
CA PRO A 157 -20.98 12.49 3.01
C PRO A 157 -21.37 11.11 2.44
N PHE A 158 -21.11 10.04 3.20
CA PHE A 158 -21.32 8.63 2.79
C PHE A 158 -20.46 8.14 1.61
N GLY A 159 -19.52 8.96 1.14
CA GLY A 159 -18.55 8.59 0.12
C GLY A 159 -17.37 7.79 0.68
N PHE A 160 -16.54 7.30 -0.22
CA PHE A 160 -15.27 6.68 0.14
C PHE A 160 -14.27 7.73 0.65
N ASP A 161 -13.78 7.54 1.87
CA ASP A 161 -12.77 8.40 2.46
C ASP A 161 -11.37 8.03 1.94
N TYR A 162 -10.96 8.72 0.87
CA TYR A 162 -9.68 8.47 0.21
C TYR A 162 -8.48 8.89 1.05
N GLU A 163 -8.61 9.97 1.84
CA GLU A 163 -7.53 10.45 2.71
C GLU A 163 -7.26 9.47 3.84
N LEU A 164 -8.33 9.01 4.50
CA LEU A 164 -8.23 7.97 5.52
C LEU A 164 -7.63 6.69 4.94
N TRP A 165 -8.07 6.26 3.75
CA TRP A 165 -7.50 5.09 3.09
C TRP A 165 -6.00 5.25 2.82
N LEU A 166 -5.54 6.38 2.28
CA LEU A 166 -4.10 6.63 2.06
C LEU A 166 -3.32 6.62 3.38
N TRP A 167 -3.88 7.24 4.42
CA TRP A 167 -3.30 7.28 5.76
C TRP A 167 -3.14 5.88 6.36
N GLU A 168 -4.17 5.04 6.28
CA GLU A 168 -4.13 3.63 6.72
C GLU A 168 -3.09 2.80 5.96
N GLN A 169 -2.87 3.13 4.68
CA GLN A 169 -1.86 2.49 3.85
C GLN A 169 -0.43 3.02 4.11
N GLY A 170 -0.26 4.00 5.00
CA GLY A 170 1.03 4.62 5.29
C GLY A 170 1.52 5.58 4.21
N ILE A 171 0.65 5.99 3.29
CA ILE A 171 0.98 6.85 2.16
C ILE A 171 0.69 8.30 2.54
N GLN A 172 1.70 9.15 2.45
CA GLN A 172 1.60 10.56 2.89
C GLN A 172 1.82 11.59 1.79
N ALA A 173 2.09 11.12 0.57
CA ALA A 173 2.09 11.98 -0.60
C ALA A 173 1.73 11.15 -1.84
N THR A 174 1.00 11.80 -2.72
CA THR A 174 0.64 11.27 -4.03
C THR A 174 1.27 12.12 -5.11
N GLY A 175 1.41 11.61 -6.32
CA GLY A 175 1.95 12.43 -7.39
C GLY A 175 2.05 11.68 -8.70
N TYR A 176 2.76 12.30 -9.64
CA TYR A 176 2.98 11.72 -10.94
C TYR A 176 4.42 11.91 -11.42
N VAL A 177 4.86 10.96 -12.26
CA VAL A 177 6.19 10.97 -12.86
C VAL A 177 6.21 11.97 -14.01
N ARG A 178 7.17 12.89 -13.97
CA ARG A 178 7.49 13.83 -15.05
C ARG A 178 8.42 13.12 -16.03
N ALA A 179 7.87 12.70 -17.16
CA ALA A 179 8.58 11.97 -18.20
C ALA A 179 8.44 12.63 -19.58
N GLY A 180 8.19 13.94 -19.64
CA GLY A 180 8.10 14.68 -20.90
C GLY A 180 9.42 14.68 -21.69
N VAL A 181 9.36 15.09 -22.95
CA VAL A 181 10.51 15.12 -23.88
C VAL A 181 11.66 15.97 -23.32
N HIS A 182 11.34 17.09 -22.69
CA HIS A 182 12.32 18.01 -22.07
C HIS A 182 12.70 17.64 -20.64
N ASP A 183 11.99 16.69 -20.01
CA ASP A 183 12.30 16.22 -18.67
C ASP A 183 13.42 15.17 -18.72
N LYS A 184 14.27 15.13 -17.68
CA LYS A 184 15.27 14.07 -17.50
C LYS A 184 14.56 12.71 -17.51
N PRO A 185 15.00 11.75 -18.35
CA PRO A 185 14.34 10.46 -18.45
C PRO A 185 14.37 9.72 -17.11
N PRO A 186 13.25 9.11 -16.68
CA PRO A 186 13.27 8.14 -15.60
C PRO A 186 14.27 7.03 -15.92
N ALA A 187 15.19 6.77 -14.99
CA ALA A 187 16.27 5.82 -15.18
C ALA A 187 16.18 4.71 -14.13
N ARG A 188 16.17 3.45 -14.59
CA ARG A 188 16.34 2.30 -13.72
C ARG A 188 17.80 2.20 -13.31
N LEU A 189 18.07 2.26 -12.00
CA LEU A 189 19.42 2.19 -11.46
C LEU A 189 19.85 0.75 -11.17
N SER A 190 18.96 -0.06 -10.59
CA SER A 190 19.26 -1.46 -10.27
C SER A 190 17.98 -2.29 -10.07
N SER A 191 18.14 -3.60 -10.00
CA SER A 191 17.09 -4.53 -9.58
C SER A 191 17.62 -5.35 -8.40
N SER A 192 16.72 -5.68 -7.48
CA SER A 192 17.02 -6.43 -6.27
C SER A 192 15.96 -7.52 -6.07
N TRP A 193 16.32 -8.59 -5.36
CA TRP A 193 15.40 -9.64 -4.91
C TRP A 193 14.59 -9.24 -3.67
N GLN A 194 14.63 -7.97 -3.28
CA GLN A 194 13.75 -7.41 -2.27
C GLN A 194 12.30 -7.43 -2.80
N HIS A 195 11.38 -7.99 -2.01
CA HIS A 195 9.98 -8.28 -2.38
C HIS A 195 9.77 -9.46 -3.36
N PRO A 196 10.29 -10.68 -3.06
CA PRO A 196 10.19 -11.82 -3.97
C PRO A 196 8.74 -12.30 -4.17
N VAL A 197 7.89 -12.16 -3.15
CA VAL A 197 6.47 -12.49 -3.25
C VAL A 197 5.77 -11.59 -4.27
N GLU A 198 5.99 -10.28 -4.21
CA GLU A 198 5.40 -9.32 -5.16
C GLU A 198 5.92 -9.54 -6.59
N GLN A 199 7.19 -9.92 -6.75
CA GLN A 199 7.73 -10.32 -8.05
C GLN A 199 7.06 -11.58 -8.58
N ALA A 200 6.91 -12.61 -7.75
CA ALA A 200 6.21 -13.85 -8.13
C ALA A 200 4.75 -13.58 -8.52
N ARG A 201 4.04 -12.75 -7.74
CA ARG A 201 2.68 -12.28 -8.04
C ARG A 201 2.62 -11.61 -9.42
N GLN A 202 3.53 -10.69 -9.70
CA GLN A 202 3.60 -10.03 -11.02
C GLN A 202 3.89 -11.02 -12.16
N LEU A 203 4.80 -11.97 -11.97
CA LEU A 203 5.13 -12.97 -12.99
C LEU A 203 3.93 -13.87 -13.32
N VAL A 204 3.19 -14.33 -12.30
CA VAL A 204 1.98 -15.12 -12.50
C VAL A 204 0.92 -14.31 -13.25
N ARG A 205 0.72 -13.03 -12.87
CA ARG A 205 -0.20 -12.12 -13.58
C ARG A 205 0.21 -11.94 -15.04
N GLU A 206 1.48 -11.69 -15.32
CA GLU A 206 2.00 -11.54 -16.68
C GLU A 206 1.80 -12.83 -17.49
N ALA A 207 1.98 -14.00 -16.88
CA ALA A 207 1.72 -15.29 -17.52
C ALA A 207 0.23 -15.50 -17.85
N ILE A 208 -0.68 -15.14 -16.94
CA ILE A 208 -2.14 -15.20 -17.17
C ILE A 208 -2.51 -14.32 -18.37
N TYR A 209 -2.05 -13.07 -18.40
CA TYR A 209 -2.35 -12.15 -19.51
C TYR A 209 -1.74 -12.56 -20.85
N LYS A 210 -0.68 -13.36 -20.84
CA LYS A 210 -0.08 -13.90 -22.06
C LYS A 210 -0.88 -15.09 -22.60
N GLN A 211 -1.48 -15.90 -21.72
CA GLN A 211 -2.14 -17.14 -22.09
C GLN A 211 -3.65 -16.99 -22.36
N VAL A 212 -4.29 -15.99 -21.73
CA VAL A 212 -5.74 -15.75 -21.84
C VAL A 212 -5.97 -14.58 -22.79
N ALA A 213 -6.61 -14.86 -23.93
CA ALA A 213 -6.88 -13.85 -24.96
C ALA A 213 -7.92 -12.80 -24.53
N ASP A 214 -8.90 -13.21 -23.72
CA ASP A 214 -9.91 -12.31 -23.16
C ASP A 214 -9.33 -11.54 -21.97
N ARG A 215 -9.19 -10.22 -22.13
CA ARG A 215 -8.61 -9.32 -21.14
C ARG A 215 -9.42 -9.26 -19.85
N HIS A 216 -10.75 -9.31 -19.95
CA HIS A 216 -11.67 -9.23 -18.83
C HIS A 216 -11.57 -10.51 -17.98
N LEU A 217 -11.64 -11.68 -18.62
CA LEU A 217 -11.44 -12.97 -17.93
C LEU A 217 -10.03 -13.09 -17.33
N ALA A 218 -9.01 -12.59 -18.02
CA ALA A 218 -7.65 -12.57 -17.49
C ALA A 218 -7.54 -11.72 -16.22
N GLY A 219 -8.26 -10.59 -16.14
CA GLY A 219 -8.36 -9.76 -14.94
C GLY A 219 -9.02 -10.49 -13.76
N VAL A 220 -10.13 -11.17 -14.01
CA VAL A 220 -10.81 -12.00 -13.00
C VAL A 220 -9.91 -13.15 -12.51
N LEU A 221 -9.22 -13.83 -13.42
CA LEU A 221 -8.27 -14.90 -13.06
C LEU A 221 -7.08 -14.36 -12.27
N ALA A 222 -6.51 -13.23 -12.65
CA ALA A 222 -5.44 -12.58 -11.90
C ALA A 222 -5.90 -12.17 -10.49
N ALA A 223 -7.13 -11.66 -10.36
CA ALA A 223 -7.72 -11.34 -9.07
C ALA A 223 -7.88 -12.59 -8.17
N LEU A 224 -8.35 -13.72 -8.71
CA LEU A 224 -8.56 -14.94 -7.95
C LEU A 224 -7.27 -15.67 -7.57
N VAL A 225 -6.28 -15.71 -8.48
CA VAL A 225 -5.04 -16.48 -8.27
C VAL A 225 -4.02 -15.69 -7.46
N VAL A 226 -3.91 -14.39 -7.73
CA VAL A 226 -2.83 -13.53 -7.23
C VAL A 226 -3.36 -12.44 -6.30
N GLY A 227 -4.67 -12.29 -6.16
CA GLY A 227 -5.29 -11.24 -5.35
C GLY A 227 -5.25 -9.86 -6.03
N ASP A 228 -5.07 -9.77 -7.35
CA ASP A 228 -5.03 -8.50 -8.08
C ASP A 228 -6.44 -7.94 -8.37
N GLN A 229 -7.17 -7.55 -7.32
CA GLN A 229 -8.54 -7.03 -7.44
C GLN A 229 -8.66 -5.76 -8.29
N GLY A 230 -7.57 -4.99 -8.45
CA GLY A 230 -7.53 -3.82 -9.31
C GLY A 230 -7.53 -4.13 -10.81
N ALA A 231 -7.35 -5.40 -11.18
CA ALA A 231 -7.42 -5.87 -12.56
C ALA A 231 -8.86 -6.07 -13.09
N ILE A 232 -9.87 -6.04 -12.21
CA ILE A 232 -11.29 -6.21 -12.55
C ILE A 232 -11.88 -4.84 -12.88
N GLU A 233 -12.67 -4.75 -13.95
CA GLU A 233 -13.29 -3.48 -14.33
C GLU A 233 -14.44 -3.11 -13.40
N ARG A 234 -14.77 -1.82 -13.33
CA ARG A 234 -15.83 -1.34 -12.42
C ARG A 234 -17.19 -1.92 -12.75
N ALA A 235 -17.49 -2.14 -14.03
CA ALA A 235 -18.76 -2.71 -14.48
C ALA A 235 -18.96 -4.14 -13.92
N ASP A 236 -17.89 -4.94 -13.86
CA ASP A 236 -17.97 -6.31 -13.38
C ASP A 236 -18.18 -6.36 -11.87
N TRP A 237 -17.58 -5.41 -11.14
CA TRP A 237 -17.86 -5.24 -9.73
C TRP A 237 -19.36 -4.99 -9.45
N ASP A 238 -20.06 -4.26 -10.31
CA ASP A 238 -21.50 -4.05 -10.17
C ASP A 238 -22.29 -5.34 -10.44
N VAL A 239 -21.87 -6.13 -11.42
CA VAL A 239 -22.44 -7.47 -11.68
C VAL A 239 -22.22 -8.40 -10.48
N PHE A 240 -21.01 -8.44 -9.90
CA PHE A 240 -20.69 -9.27 -8.74
C PHE A 240 -21.45 -8.85 -7.48
N ARG A 241 -21.67 -7.54 -7.29
CA ARG A 241 -22.52 -7.04 -6.19
C ARG A 241 -23.97 -7.45 -6.40
N THR A 242 -24.50 -7.28 -7.62
CA THR A 242 -25.90 -7.58 -7.94
C THR A 242 -26.22 -9.07 -7.83
N THR A 243 -25.29 -9.92 -8.26
CA THR A 243 -25.41 -11.39 -8.19
C THR A 243 -25.08 -11.96 -6.81
N GLY A 244 -24.61 -11.13 -5.87
CA GLY A 244 -24.22 -11.55 -4.52
C GLY A 244 -22.88 -12.31 -4.46
N VAL A 245 -22.13 -12.42 -5.55
CA VAL A 245 -20.89 -13.21 -5.65
C VAL A 245 -19.64 -12.42 -5.25
N ALA A 246 -19.76 -11.11 -5.01
CA ALA A 246 -18.63 -10.24 -4.64
C ALA A 246 -17.80 -10.75 -3.44
N HIS A 247 -18.43 -11.46 -2.50
CA HIS A 247 -17.72 -12.02 -1.34
C HIS A 247 -16.77 -13.19 -1.71
N LEU A 248 -16.99 -13.89 -2.82
CA LEU A 248 -16.07 -14.92 -3.32
C LEU A 248 -14.77 -14.32 -3.88
N MET A 249 -14.81 -13.07 -4.33
CA MET A 249 -13.66 -12.35 -4.85
C MET A 249 -12.74 -11.80 -3.75
N SER A 250 -13.22 -11.79 -2.50
CA SER A 250 -12.41 -11.48 -1.34
C SER A 250 -11.85 -12.77 -0.74
N ILE A 251 -10.54 -12.83 -0.54
CA ILE A 251 -9.89 -13.94 0.18
C ILE A 251 -10.62 -14.12 1.52
N SER A 252 -11.23 -15.28 1.75
CA SER A 252 -11.96 -15.52 2.99
C SER A 252 -11.01 -15.43 4.19
N GLY A 253 -11.44 -14.79 5.27
CA GLY A 253 -10.63 -14.68 6.49
C GLY A 253 -10.19 -16.03 7.06
N LEU A 254 -10.88 -17.11 6.68
CA LEU A 254 -10.50 -18.49 7.01
C LEU A 254 -9.17 -18.91 6.38
N HIS A 255 -8.84 -18.46 5.16
CA HIS A 255 -7.54 -18.78 4.57
C HIS A 255 -6.40 -18.16 5.39
N ILE A 256 -6.57 -16.91 5.82
CA ILE A 256 -5.57 -16.20 6.63
C ILE A 256 -5.39 -16.92 7.98
N THR A 257 -6.49 -17.31 8.64
CA THR A 257 -6.39 -18.04 9.91
C THR A 257 -5.83 -19.45 9.75
N MET A 258 -6.14 -20.15 8.64
CA MET A 258 -5.54 -21.45 8.31
C MET A 258 -4.03 -21.34 8.12
N PHE A 259 -3.55 -20.32 7.38
CA PHE A 259 -2.11 -20.10 7.20
C PHE A 259 -1.42 -19.70 8.50
N ALA A 260 -2.02 -18.81 9.30
CA ALA A 260 -1.50 -18.43 10.61
C ALA A 260 -1.40 -19.64 11.55
N TRP A 261 -2.40 -20.53 11.53
CA TRP A 261 -2.39 -21.77 12.31
C TRP A 261 -1.31 -22.75 11.82
N LEU A 262 -1.17 -22.91 10.50
CA LEU A 262 -0.11 -23.73 9.92
C LEU A 262 1.29 -23.20 10.27
N ALA A 263 1.52 -21.89 10.14
CA ALA A 263 2.77 -21.24 10.54
C ALA A 263 3.05 -21.43 12.03
N SER A 264 2.02 -21.26 12.89
CA SER A 264 2.12 -21.50 14.33
C SER A 264 2.53 -22.93 14.65
N MET A 265 1.94 -23.92 13.96
CA MET A 265 2.26 -25.33 14.14
C MET A 265 3.67 -25.67 13.65
N LEU A 266 4.07 -25.14 12.49
CA LEU A 266 5.41 -25.36 11.93
C LEU A 266 6.49 -24.74 12.81
N LEU A 267 6.34 -23.47 13.22
CA LEU A 267 7.29 -22.81 14.12
C LEU A 267 7.30 -23.48 15.49
N GLY A 268 6.14 -23.83 16.04
CA GLY A 268 6.08 -24.59 17.29
C GLY A 268 6.79 -25.96 17.19
N ALA A 269 6.64 -26.67 16.06
CA ALA A 269 7.32 -27.94 15.82
C ALA A 269 8.83 -27.78 15.66
N LEU A 270 9.28 -26.79 14.90
CA LEU A 270 10.70 -26.45 14.73
C LEU A 270 11.33 -26.01 16.06
N TRP A 271 10.63 -25.20 16.86
CA TRP A 271 11.08 -24.76 18.18
C TRP A 271 11.26 -25.94 19.15
N ARG A 272 10.29 -26.86 19.18
CA ARG A 272 10.41 -28.11 19.96
C ARG A 272 11.57 -28.98 19.49
N ARG A 273 11.82 -29.08 18.18
CA ARG A 273 12.98 -29.81 17.64
C ARG A 273 14.30 -29.11 17.98
N SER A 274 14.32 -27.78 18.04
CA SER A 274 15.52 -27.02 18.42
C SER A 274 15.97 -27.28 19.87
N ALA A 275 15.06 -27.73 20.73
CA ALA A 275 15.36 -28.13 22.11
C ALA A 275 16.40 -29.26 22.20
N SER A 276 16.52 -30.13 21.18
CA SER A 276 17.55 -31.17 21.16
C SER A 276 18.95 -30.62 20.85
N LEU A 277 19.03 -29.46 20.19
CA LEU A 277 20.29 -28.80 19.81
C LEU A 277 20.69 -27.70 20.82
N PHE A 278 19.71 -26.97 21.37
CA PHE A 278 19.92 -25.86 22.29
C PHE A 278 18.86 -25.87 23.41
N PRO A 279 19.02 -26.71 24.46
CA PRO A 279 18.01 -26.91 25.50
C PRO A 279 17.63 -25.62 26.26
N ARG A 280 18.54 -24.63 26.28
CA ARG A 280 18.35 -23.34 26.96
C ARG A 280 17.27 -22.47 26.33
N LEU A 281 16.99 -22.62 25.02
CA LEU A 281 16.00 -21.78 24.33
C LEU A 281 14.56 -22.09 24.75
N CYS A 282 14.24 -23.37 24.96
CA CYS A 282 12.92 -23.79 25.41
C CYS A 282 12.65 -23.52 26.91
N LEU A 283 13.70 -23.30 27.70
CA LEU A 283 13.57 -22.85 29.09
C LEU A 283 13.32 -21.35 29.18
N ALA A 284 13.78 -20.56 28.20
CA ALA A 284 13.53 -19.13 28.14
C ALA A 284 12.14 -18.81 27.57
N VAL A 285 11.72 -19.50 26.51
CA VAL A 285 10.42 -19.26 25.84
C VAL A 285 9.68 -20.58 25.58
N PRO A 286 8.45 -20.75 26.11
CA PRO A 286 7.61 -21.89 25.81
C PRO A 286 7.32 -22.01 24.31
N ALA A 287 7.31 -23.23 23.79
CA ALA A 287 7.07 -23.48 22.36
C ALA A 287 5.68 -23.00 21.87
N SER A 288 4.69 -22.94 22.76
CA SER A 288 3.37 -22.36 22.45
C SER A 288 3.46 -20.86 22.20
N THR A 289 4.25 -20.13 22.99
CA THR A 289 4.48 -18.70 22.81
C THR A 289 5.28 -18.42 21.54
N ALA A 290 6.33 -19.21 21.27
CA ALA A 290 7.11 -19.11 20.04
C ALA A 290 6.26 -19.42 18.79
N GLY A 291 5.40 -20.45 18.87
CA GLY A 291 4.44 -20.78 17.80
C GLY A 291 3.41 -19.67 17.60
N ALA A 292 2.82 -19.12 18.67
CA ALA A 292 1.86 -18.04 18.57
C ALA A 292 2.45 -16.76 17.95
N VAL A 293 3.67 -16.39 18.35
CA VAL A 293 4.40 -15.28 17.70
C VAL A 293 4.65 -15.59 16.23
N GLY A 294 4.99 -16.84 15.91
CA GLY A 294 5.19 -17.32 14.55
C GLY A 294 3.96 -17.25 13.64
N GLY A 295 2.76 -17.40 14.20
CA GLY A 295 1.51 -17.22 13.44
C GLY A 295 1.07 -15.77 13.27
N LEU A 296 1.60 -14.85 14.08
CA LEU A 296 1.28 -13.42 14.05
C LEU A 296 2.22 -12.62 13.14
N ALA A 297 3.42 -13.14 12.85
CA ALA A 297 4.44 -12.52 12.02
C ALA A 297 4.20 -12.81 10.53
#